data_AF-A0A660NR86-F1
#
_entry.id   AF-A0A660NR86-F1
#
_cell.length_a   1.000
_cell.length_b   1.000
_cell.length_c   1.000
_cell.angle_alpha   90.00
_cell.angle_beta   90.00
_cell.angle_gamma   90.00
#
_symmetry.space_group_name_H-M   'P 1'
#
loop_
_entity.id
_entity.type
_entity.pdbx_description
1 polymer ?
#
loop_
_entity_poly.entity_id
_entity_poly.type
_entity_poly.pdbx_seq_one_letter_code
_entity_poly.pdbx_strand_id
1 'polypeptide(L)' 'HTLEKHYKKGLEEELFKSLNRKPTFYTLWMLNRIINGTSDSKEKECYLEMLRNILQMEIPDYLKEQTQYLINLYL' A
#
# COMPACT_ATOMS: atom_id res chain seq x y z
N HIS A 1 3.72 14.26 7.13
CA HIS A 1 4.89 13.88 7.96
C HIS A 1 4.41 13.06 9.17
N THR A 2 3.86 11.85 8.94
CA THR A 2 3.31 11.01 10.04
C THR A 2 3.21 9.52 9.67
N LEU A 3 4.04 9.02 8.74
CA LEU A 3 4.03 7.59 8.40
C LEU A 3 5.07 6.80 9.23
N GLU A 4 6.09 7.46 9.77
CA GLU A 4 7.27 6.81 10.37
C GLU A 4 7.04 6.15 11.74
N LYS A 5 5.93 6.43 12.44
CA LYS A 5 5.71 5.90 13.80
C LYS A 5 4.94 4.57 13.87
N HIS A 6 4.37 4.11 12.76
CA HIS A 6 3.44 2.97 12.76
C HIS A 6 3.97 1.70 12.10
N TYR A 7 5.12 1.73 11.43
CA TYR A 7 5.61 0.56 10.71
C TYR A 7 6.37 -0.39 11.64
N LYS A 8 5.81 -1.58 11.83
CA LYS A 8 6.42 -2.63 12.64
C LYS A 8 7.43 -3.37 11.76
N LYS A 9 8.71 -3.14 12.06
CA LYS A 9 9.89 -3.88 11.56
C LYS A 9 10.28 -3.49 10.12
N GLY A 10 11.55 -3.11 9.94
CA GLY A 10 12.09 -2.45 8.74
C GLY A 10 11.91 -3.11 7.36
N LEU A 11 11.32 -4.30 7.26
CA LEU A 11 10.86 -4.86 5.98
C LEU A 11 9.70 -4.06 5.38
N GLU A 12 8.79 -3.55 6.23
CA GLU A 12 7.68 -2.73 5.76
C GLU A 12 8.19 -1.36 5.25
N GLU A 13 9.17 -0.77 5.93
CA GLU A 13 9.78 0.51 5.53
C GLU A 13 10.40 0.46 4.13
N GLU A 14 11.15 -0.60 3.81
CA GLU A 14 11.73 -0.77 2.48
C GLU A 14 10.66 -1.01 1.40
N LEU A 15 9.59 -1.75 1.73
CA LEU A 15 8.44 -1.90 0.85
C LEU A 15 7.80 -0.54 0.55
N PHE A 16 7.62 0.30 1.56
CA PHE A 16 7.04 1.64 1.39
C PHE A 16 7.90 2.56 0.55
N LYS A 17 9.22 2.55 0.75
CA LYS A 17 10.13 3.30 -0.11
C LYS A 17 10.03 2.83 -1.56
N SER A 18 9.93 1.51 -1.78
CA SER A 18 9.79 0.93 -3.11
C SER A 18 8.46 1.32 -3.77
N LEU A 19 7.34 1.22 -3.04
CA LEU A 19 6.01 1.64 -3.48
C LEU A 19 5.95 3.13 -3.83
N ASN A 20 6.55 3.99 -3.01
CA ASN A 20 6.60 5.44 -3.27
C ASN A 20 7.53 5.81 -4.44
N ARG A 21 8.54 4.99 -4.74
CA ARG A 21 9.46 5.24 -5.85
C ARG A 21 8.89 4.75 -7.17
N LYS A 22 8.49 3.48 -7.23
CA LYS A 22 7.90 2.84 -8.41
C LYS A 22 7.13 1.60 -7.97
N PRO A 23 5.81 1.69 -7.81
CA PRO A 23 5.00 0.53 -7.45
C PRO A 23 5.03 -0.48 -8.59
N THR A 24 5.02 -1.75 -8.21
CA THR A 24 5.03 -2.90 -9.11
C THR A 24 3.92 -3.84 -8.68
N PHE A 25 3.58 -4.80 -9.53
CA PHE A 25 2.61 -5.82 -9.17
C PHE A 25 3.02 -6.58 -7.90
N TYR A 26 4.31 -6.90 -7.78
CA TYR A 26 4.84 -7.61 -6.61
C TYR A 26 4.74 -6.79 -5.33
N THR A 27 5.09 -5.51 -5.37
CA THR A 27 5.02 -4.63 -4.19
C THR A 27 3.58 -4.33 -3.79
N LEU A 28 2.65 -4.19 -4.75
CA LEU A 28 1.21 -4.10 -4.47
C LEU A 28 0.68 -5.38 -3.84
N TRP A 29 1.09 -6.55 -4.35
CA TRP A 29 0.70 -7.83 -3.77
C TRP A 29 1.23 -7.99 -2.35
N MET A 30 2.47 -7.57 -2.06
CA MET A 30 3.01 -7.55 -0.71
C MET A 30 2.20 -6.63 0.22
N LEU A 31 1.82 -5.44 -0.24
CA LEU A 31 0.98 -4.54 0.54
C LEU A 31 -0.39 -5.17 0.85
N ASN A 32 -1.02 -5.81 -0.14
CA ASN A 32 -2.24 -6.59 0.05
C ASN A 32 -2.08 -7.72 1.08
N ARG A 33 -0.93 -8.42 1.10
CA ARG A 33 -0.64 -9.43 2.13
C ARG A 33 -0.54 -8.84 3.53
N ILE A 34 0.06 -7.66 3.67
CA ILE A 34 0.14 -6.94 4.95
C ILE A 34 -1.28 -6.54 5.41
N ILE A 35 -2.06 -5.88 4.55
CA ILE A 35 -3.43 -5.45 4.88
C ILE A 35 -4.30 -6.62 5.37
N ASN A 36 -4.21 -7.78 4.70
CA ASN A 36 -4.94 -8.98 5.11
C ASN A 36 -4.46 -9.57 6.44
N GLY A 37 -3.16 -9.44 6.76
CA GLY A 37 -2.56 -9.93 8.01
C GLY A 37 -2.73 -8.96 9.19
N THR A 38 -2.97 -7.68 8.93
CA THR A 38 -3.22 -6.67 9.95
C THR A 38 -4.61 -6.85 10.53
N SER A 39 -4.73 -6.83 11.86
CA SER A 39 -6.03 -6.86 12.55
C SER A 39 -6.43 -5.50 13.12
N ASP A 40 -5.46 -4.61 13.30
CA ASP A 40 -5.69 -3.25 13.79
C ASP A 40 -6.28 -2.37 12.68
N SER A 41 -7.47 -1.80 12.95
CA SER A 41 -8.19 -0.99 11.98
C SER A 41 -7.45 0.31 11.62
N LYS A 42 -6.64 0.85 12.53
CA LYS A 42 -5.89 2.09 12.29
C LYS A 42 -4.69 1.84 11.39
N GLU A 43 -3.95 0.75 11.62
CA GLU A 43 -2.87 0.30 10.73
C GLU A 43 -3.41 -0.03 9.34
N LYS A 44 -4.58 -0.71 9.24
CA LYS A 44 -5.24 -0.95 7.95
C LYS A 44 -5.55 0.34 7.20
N GLU A 45 -6.12 1.34 7.87
CA GLU A 45 -6.44 2.62 7.22
C GLU A 45 -5.18 3.28 6.65
N CYS A 46 -4.06 3.26 7.38
CA CYS A 46 -2.79 3.79 6.87
C CYS A 46 -2.32 3.09 5.58
N TYR A 47 -2.50 1.77 5.46
CA TYR A 47 -2.17 1.05 4.24
C TYR A 47 -3.16 1.32 3.10
N LEU A 48 -4.44 1.55 3.39
CA LEU A 48 -5.44 1.96 2.40
C LEU A 48 -5.16 3.37 1.87
N GLU A 49 -4.78 4.31 2.74
CA GLU A 49 -4.29 5.62 2.33
C GLU A 49 -3.08 5.50 1.39
N MET A 50 -2.21 4.52 1.62
CA MET A 50 -1.07 4.28 0.74
C MET A 50 -1.49 3.77 -0.65
N LEU A 51 -2.48 2.88 -0.74
CA LEU A 51 -3.06 2.49 -2.03
C LEU A 51 -3.68 3.71 -2.75
N ARG A 52 -4.37 4.59 -2.01
CA ARG A 52 -4.94 5.82 -2.59
C ARG A 52 -3.85 6.76 -3.12
N ASN A 53 -2.73 6.88 -2.42
CA ASN A 53 -1.58 7.66 -2.89
C ASN A 53 -0.98 7.07 -4.18
N ILE A 54 -0.90 5.74 -4.28
CA ILE A 54 -0.40 5.05 -5.49
C ILE A 54 -1.29 5.36 -6.71
N LEU A 55 -2.61 5.48 -6.55
CA LEU A 55 -3.51 5.86 -7.65
C LEU A 55 -3.24 7.27 -8.20
N GLN A 56 -2.72 8.17 -7.38
CA GLN A 56 -2.36 9.53 -7.79
C GLN A 56 -0.99 9.58 -8.50
N MET A 57 -0.21 8.48 -8.50
CA MET A 57 1.08 8.42 -9.17
C MET A 57 0.93 8.21 -10.67
N GLU A 58 1.96 8.64 -11.42
CA GLU A 58 2.10 8.27 -12.83
C GLU A 58 2.60 6.83 -12.94
N ILE A 59 1.63 5.91 -12.98
CA ILE A 59 1.86 4.46 -13.08
C ILE A 59 1.06 3.89 -14.27
N PRO A 60 1.52 2.77 -14.88
CA PRO A 60 0.79 2.07 -15.92
C PRO A 60 -0.67 1.76 -15.56
N ASP A 61 -1.57 1.80 -16.55
CA ASP A 61 -3.01 1.58 -16.34
C ASP A 61 -3.32 0.25 -15.65
N TYR A 62 -2.64 -0.83 -16.05
CA TYR A 62 -2.83 -2.14 -15.40
C TYR A 62 -2.53 -2.11 -13.90
N LEU A 63 -1.58 -1.28 -13.43
CA LEU A 63 -1.33 -1.12 -11.99
C LEU A 63 -2.39 -0.24 -11.33
N LYS A 64 -2.91 0.78 -12.04
CA LYS A 64 -4.02 1.60 -11.54
C LYS A 64 -5.26 0.75 -11.32
N GLU A 65 -5.62 -0.06 -12.31
CA GLU A 65 -6.77 -0.97 -12.24
C GLU A 65 -6.64 -1.95 -11.05
N GLN A 66 -5.46 -2.55 -10.87
CA GLN A 66 -5.19 -3.44 -9.74
C GLN A 66 -5.25 -2.71 -8.39
N THR A 67 -4.69 -1.50 -8.31
CA THR A 67 -4.72 -0.69 -7.08
C THR A 67 -6.16 -0.29 -6.73
N GLN A 68 -6.94 0.11 -7.73
CA GLN A 68 -8.36 0.44 -7.55
C GLN A 68 -9.19 -0.76 -7.13
N TYR A 69 -8.93 -1.94 -7.72
CA TYR A 69 -9.56 -3.19 -7.31
C TYR A 69 -9.30 -3.50 -5.84
N LEU A 70 -8.05 -3.36 -5.39
CA LEU A 70 -7.69 -3.58 -3.98
C LEU A 70 -8.41 -2.60 -3.05
N ILE A 71 -8.48 -1.31 -3.39
CA ILE A 71 -9.22 -0.32 -2.58
C ILE A 71 -10.70 -0.69 -2.46
N ASN A 72 -11.33 -1.09 -3.57
CA ASN A 72 -12.74 -1.50 -3.57
C ASN A 72 -12.99 -2.79 -2.80
N LEU A 73 -11.99 -3.67 -2.66
CA LEU A 73 -12.10 -4.90 -1.88
C LEU A 73 -12.18 -4.63 -0.37
N TYR A 74 -11.63 -3.50 0.08
CA TYR A 74 -11.53 -3.13 1.49
C TYR A 74 -12.50 -2.01 1.92
N LEU A 75 -13.24 -1.43 0.98
CA LEU A 75 -14.36 -0.51 1.21
C LEU A 75 -15.67 -1.29 1.41
#